data_AF-A0A7X9U8F9-F1
#
_entry.id   AF-A0A7X9U8F9-F1
#
_cell.length_a   1.000
_cell.length_b   1.000
_cell.length_c   1.000
_cell.angle_alpha   90.00
_cell.angle_beta   90.00
_cell.angle_gamma   90.00
#
_symmetry.space_group_name_H-M   'P 1'
#
loop_
_entity.id
_entity.type
_entity.pdbx_description
1 polymer ?
#
loop_
_entity_poly.entity_id
_entity_poly.type
_entity_poly.pdbx_seq_one_letter_code
_entity_poly.pdbx_strand_id
1 'polypeptide(L)' 'MSFNLCLLPREEKYQIQLDYEASFWAYQIKRNKKTREQVYNTIHSRPMAEQMVLKQKFEQYLALMLS' A
#
# COMPACT_ATOMS: atom_id res chain seq x y z
N MET A 1 0.50 -6.59 -25.55
CA MET A 1 -0.82 -6.51 -24.88
C MET A 1 -0.81 -5.30 -23.96
N SER A 2 -1.63 -4.28 -24.25
CA SER A 2 -1.81 -3.11 -23.39
C SER A 2 -2.89 -3.40 -22.36
N PHE A 3 -2.57 -3.27 -21.07
CA PHE A 3 -3.56 -3.41 -19.98
C PHE A 3 -4.08 -2.01 -19.65
N ASN A 4 -5.33 -1.71 -19.99
CA ASN A 4 -5.88 -0.36 -19.85
C ASN A 4 -6.52 -0.18 -18.46
N LEU A 5 -5.76 0.43 -17.55
CA LEU A 5 -6.19 0.73 -16.19
C LEU A 5 -7.42 1.68 -16.14
N CYS A 6 -7.64 2.48 -17.17
CA CYS A 6 -8.77 3.42 -17.24
C CYS A 6 -10.12 2.72 -17.46
N LEU A 7 -10.12 1.51 -18.05
CA LEU A 7 -11.35 0.76 -18.32
C LEU A 7 -11.77 -0.15 -17.15
N LEU A 8 -10.96 -0.25 -16.11
CA LEU A 8 -11.26 -1.10 -14.96
C LEU A 8 -12.47 -0.57 -14.16
N PRO A 9 -13.24 -1.48 -13.55
CA PRO A 9 -14.30 -1.11 -12.62
C PRO A 9 -13.74 -0.37 -11.41
N ARG A 10 -14.61 0.39 -10.74
CA ARG A 10 -14.20 1.29 -9.64
C ARG A 10 -13.54 0.54 -8.49
N GLU A 11 -14.00 -0.67 -8.19
CA GLU A 11 -13.42 -1.51 -7.13
C GLU A 11 -11.97 -1.92 -7.44
N GLU A 12 -11.68 -2.34 -8.67
CA GLU A 12 -10.32 -2.68 -9.08
C GLU A 12 -9.39 -1.47 -9.07
N LYS A 13 -9.89 -0.31 -9.53
CA LYS A 13 -9.15 0.96 -9.42
C LYS A 13 -8.83 1.30 -7.96
N TYR A 14 -9.77 1.03 -7.06
CA TYR A 14 -9.57 1.26 -5.63
C TYR A 14 -8.50 0.33 -5.05
N GLN A 15 -8.53 -0.95 -5.41
CA GLN A 15 -7.49 -1.90 -5.00
C GLN A 15 -6.10 -1.47 -5.46
N ILE A 16 -5.99 -1.00 -6.71
CA ILE A 16 -4.72 -0.48 -7.26
C ILE A 16 -4.24 0.74 -6.47
N GLN A 17 -5.14 1.63 -6.05
CA GLN A 17 -4.79 2.78 -5.21
C GLN A 17 -4.25 2.34 -3.84
N LEU A 18 -4.89 1.37 -3.20
CA LEU A 18 -4.43 0.83 -1.91
C LEU A 18 -3.05 0.17 -2.05
N ASP A 19 -2.81 -0.59 -3.13
CA ASP A 19 -1.51 -1.20 -3.43
C ASP A 19 -0.42 -0.15 -3.69
N TYR A 20 -0.77 0.94 -4.39
CA TYR A 20 0.12 2.07 -4.58
C TYR A 20 0.51 2.74 -3.26
N GLU A 21 -0.45 2.98 -2.37
CA GLU A 21 -0.17 3.57 -1.05
C GLU A 21 0.75 2.68 -0.20
N ALA A 22 0.46 1.38 -0.15
CA ALA A 22 1.25 0.42 0.62
C ALA A 22 2.70 0.33 0.12
N SER A 23 2.89 0.25 -1.21
CA SER A 23 4.22 0.22 -1.83
C SER A 23 4.98 1.54 -1.64
N PHE A 24 4.28 2.66 -1.68
CA PHE A 24 4.88 3.97 -1.41
C PHE A 24 5.39 4.09 0.03
N TRP A 25 4.64 3.58 1.02
CA TRP A 25 5.12 3.55 2.40
C TRP A 25 6.36 2.69 2.60
N ALA A 26 6.41 1.50 1.97
CA ALA A 26 7.60 0.66 1.97
C ALA A 26 8.82 1.42 1.39
N TYR A 27 8.62 2.16 0.28
CA TYR A 27 9.64 2.99 -0.32
C TYR A 27 10.13 4.12 0.60
N GLN A 28 9.21 4.79 1.31
CA GLN A 28 9.55 5.84 2.27
C GLN A 28 10.42 5.31 3.42
N ILE A 29 10.15 4.09 3.90
CA ILE A 29 10.97 3.43 4.93
C ILE A 29 12.35 3.08 4.38
N LYS A 30 12.44 2.53 3.16
CA LYS A 30 13.73 2.25 2.51
C LYS A 30 14.60 3.52 2.36
N ARG A 31 13.98 4.68 2.17
CA ARG A 31 14.65 5.98 2.07
C ARG A 31 14.86 6.67 3.43
N ASN A 32 14.56 6.01 4.56
CA ASN A 32 14.62 6.58 5.91
C ASN A 32 13.80 7.87 6.10
N LYS A 33 12.72 8.07 5.32
CA LYS A 33 11.85 9.25 5.40
C LYS A 33 10.66 9.06 6.36
N LYS A 34 10.29 7.82 6.66
CA LYS A 34 9.24 7.45 7.62
C LYS A 34 9.67 6.24 8.43
N THR A 35 9.09 6.10 9.61
CA THR A 35 9.22 4.90 10.45
C THR A 35 8.02 3.96 10.27
N ARG A 36 8.21 2.67 10.60
CA ARG A 36 7.14 1.67 10.57
C ARG A 36 5.93 2.08 11.43
N GLU A 37 6.18 2.66 12.59
CA GLU A 37 5.15 3.11 13.54
C GLU A 37 4.25 4.21 12.95
N GLN A 38 4.85 5.19 12.26
CA GLN A 38 4.07 6.24 11.59
C GLN A 38 3.17 5.66 10.49
N VAL A 39 3.65 4.66 9.76
CA VAL A 39 2.85 3.96 8.74
C VAL A 39 1.71 3.19 9.40
N TYR A 40 1.99 2.44 10.47
CA TYR A 40 0.94 1.75 11.22
C TYR A 40 -0.10 2.71 11.77
N ASN A 41 0.28 3.84 12.36
CA ASN A 41 -0.69 4.84 12.84
C ASN A 41 -1.57 5.37 11.70
N THR A 42 -1.02 5.52 10.49
CA THR A 42 -1.76 5.93 9.29
C THR A 42 -2.70 4.82 8.79
N ILE A 43 -2.32 3.55 8.94
CA ILE A 43 -3.18 2.40 8.62
C ILE A 43 -4.33 2.32 9.63
N HIS A 44 -4.07 2.49 10.93
CA HIS A 44 -5.11 2.40 11.97
C HIS A 44 -6.14 3.54 11.91
N SER A 45 -5.83 4.68 11.27
CA SER A 45 -6.81 5.75 11.05
C SER A 45 -7.74 5.50 9.85
N ARG A 46 -7.47 4.48 9.03
CA ARG A 46 -8.31 4.07 7.88
C ARG A 46 -9.48 3.19 8.35
N PRO A 47 -10.53 3.01 7.52
CA PRO A 47 -11.63 2.10 7.81
C PRO A 47 -11.15 0.66 8.04
N MET A 48 -11.74 -0.04 9.01
CA MET A 48 -11.35 -1.42 9.41
C MET A 48 -11.25 -2.41 8.24
N ALA A 49 -12.12 -2.28 7.23
CA ALA A 49 -12.10 -3.12 6.04
C ALA A 49 -10.79 -3.03 5.23
N GLU A 50 -10.14 -1.86 5.25
CA GLU A 50 -8.90 -1.60 4.50
C GLU A 50 -7.65 -1.88 5.33
N GLN A 51 -7.74 -1.82 6.66
CA GLN A 51 -6.59 -1.97 7.55
C GLN A 51 -5.89 -3.31 7.35
N MET A 52 -6.66 -4.39 7.26
CA MET A 52 -6.12 -5.74 7.10
C MET A 52 -5.36 -5.88 5.78
N VAL A 53 -5.98 -5.41 4.68
CA VAL A 53 -5.39 -5.47 3.33
C VAL A 53 -4.13 -4.60 3.24
N LEU A 54 -4.21 -3.35 3.71
CA LEU A 54 -3.10 -2.41 3.70
C LEU A 54 -1.92 -2.93 4.52
N LYS A 55 -2.18 -3.50 5.70
CA LYS A 55 -1.13 -4.09 6.55
C LYS A 55 -0.42 -5.24 5.83
N GLN A 56 -1.18 -6.18 5.28
CA GLN A 56 -0.61 -7.34 4.59
C GLN A 56 0.22 -6.93 3.37
N LYS A 57 -0.32 -6.04 2.52
CA LYS A 57 0.38 -5.54 1.33
C LYS A 57 1.62 -4.74 1.70
N PHE A 58 1.53 -3.89 2.73
CA PHE A 58 2.67 -3.13 3.21
C PHE A 58 3.81 -4.04 3.68
N GLU A 59 3.52 -5.05 4.49
CA GLU A 59 4.53 -6.02 4.95
C GLU A 59 5.16 -6.78 3.78
N GLN A 60 4.35 -7.18 2.79
CA GLN A 60 4.82 -7.83 1.56
C GLN A 60 5.77 -6.92 0.76
N TYR A 61 5.39 -5.67 0.51
CA TYR A 61 6.23 -4.72 -0.23
C TYR A 61 7.49 -4.34 0.54
N LEU A 62 7.38 -4.23 1.86
CA LEU A 62 8.52 -3.95 2.72
C LEU A 62 9.54 -5.09 2.66
N ALA A 63 9.09 -6.35 2.74
CA ALA A 63 9.94 -7.52 2.59
C ALA A 63 10.62 -7.54 1.22
N LEU A 64 9.88 -7.25 0.15
CA LEU A 64 10.41 -7.21 -1.21
C LEU A 64 11.43 -6.08 -1.42
N MET A 65 11.28 -4.94 -0.76
CA MET A 65 12.19 -3.81 -0.89
C MET A 65 13.46 -3.90 -0.03
N LEU A 66 13.41 -4.67 1.05
CA LEU A 66 14.52 -4.92 1.99
C LEU A 66 15.27 -6.23 1.72
N SER A 67 14.71 -7.11 0.88
CA SER A 67 15.46 -8.22 0.27
C SER A 67 16.50 -7.72 -0.73
#